data_AF-A0A967WLY7-F1
#
_entry.id   AF-A0A967WLY7-F1
#
_cell.length_a   1.000
_cell.length_b   1.000
_cell.length_c   1.000
_cell.angle_alpha   90.00
_cell.angle_beta   90.00
_cell.angle_gamma   90.00
#
_symmetry.space_group_name_H-M   'P 1'
#
loop_
_entity.id
_entity.type
_entity.pdbx_description
1 polymer ?
#
loop_
_entity_poly.entity_id
_entity_poly.type
_entity_poly.pdbx_seq_one_letter_code
_entity_poly.pdbx_strand_id
1 'polypeptide(L)'
;AGMMFPESDMLGVDYILPDWEYLREKKDNLRAILITHGHLDHIGALPHFLREFDVPVYATRLTRGLIEVRLKRERMLEQTTLHTYAAGDA
;
A
#
# COMPACT_ATOMS: atom_id res chain seq x y z
N ALA A 1 -2.07 -0.95 2.97
CA ALA A 1 -3.10 -1.38 2.00
C ALA A 1 -2.81 -2.81 1.57
N GLY A 2 -3.55 -3.75 2.12
CA GLY A 2 -3.39 -5.19 1.91
C GLY A 2 -4.11 -5.74 0.69
N MET A 3 -3.69 -6.91 0.23
CA MET A 3 -4.45 -7.74 -0.70
C MET A 3 -4.91 -9.02 0.01
N MET A 4 -5.97 -9.64 -0.48
CA MET A 4 -6.40 -10.97 -0.02
C MET A 4 -6.03 -12.02 -1.07
N PHE A 5 -5.62 -13.21 -0.63
CA PHE A 5 -5.45 -14.35 -1.52
C PHE A 5 -6.81 -14.97 -1.87
N PRO A 6 -6.99 -15.47 -3.10
CA PRO A 6 -8.24 -16.08 -3.54
C PRO A 6 -8.53 -17.40 -2.80
N GLU A 7 -9.81 -17.75 -2.71
CA GLU A 7 -10.25 -19.08 -2.26
C GLU A 7 -10.08 -20.13 -3.37
N SER A 8 -10.13 -21.42 -3.00
CA SER A 8 -9.84 -22.52 -3.93
C SER A 8 -10.80 -22.63 -5.12
N ASP A 9 -12.00 -22.09 -5.00
CA ASP A 9 -13.05 -22.08 -6.03
C ASP A 9 -13.01 -20.85 -6.94
N MET A 10 -12.18 -19.85 -6.62
CA MET A 10 -11.99 -18.63 -7.41
C MET A 10 -10.98 -18.84 -8.53
N LEU A 11 -11.36 -19.67 -9.51
CA LEU A 11 -10.48 -20.09 -10.60
C LEU A 11 -10.01 -18.89 -11.46
N GLY A 12 -8.69 -18.78 -11.64
CA GLY A 12 -8.05 -17.77 -12.49
C GLY A 12 -7.86 -16.39 -11.84
N VAL A 13 -8.28 -16.22 -10.57
CA VAL A 13 -8.02 -15.00 -9.81
C VAL A 13 -6.63 -15.07 -9.17
N ASP A 14 -5.81 -14.03 -9.33
CA ASP A 14 -4.47 -13.99 -8.72
C ASP A 14 -4.49 -13.45 -7.27
N TYR A 15 -5.25 -12.38 -7.04
CA TYR A 15 -5.44 -11.73 -5.74
C TYR A 15 -6.65 -10.81 -5.78
N ILE A 16 -7.16 -10.48 -4.60
CA ILE A 16 -8.36 -9.66 -4.40
C ILE A 16 -7.95 -8.33 -3.77
N LEU A 17 -8.52 -7.25 -4.28
CA LEU A 17 -8.29 -5.89 -3.81
C LEU A 17 -9.53 -5.34 -3.08
N PRO A 18 -9.34 -4.50 -2.06
CA PRO A 18 -10.46 -3.79 -1.43
C PRO A 18 -11.06 -2.76 -2.39
N ASP A 19 -12.36 -2.50 -2.25
CA ASP A 19 -12.99 -1.33 -2.86
C ASP A 19 -12.76 -0.07 -2.01
N TRP A 20 -12.37 1.01 -2.68
CA TRP A 20 -12.07 2.30 -2.07
C TRP A 20 -13.11 3.37 -2.36
N GLU A 21 -14.32 3.02 -2.80
CA GLU A 21 -15.38 3.99 -3.13
C GLU A 21 -15.52 5.10 -2.08
N TYR A 22 -15.60 4.73 -0.79
CA TYR A 22 -15.68 5.69 0.31
C TYR A 22 -14.50 6.68 0.36
N LEU A 23 -13.29 6.21 0.05
CA LEU A 23 -12.08 7.05 0.03
C LEU A 23 -12.01 7.91 -1.24
N ARG A 24 -12.50 7.42 -2.39
CA ARG A 24 -12.55 8.19 -3.64
C ARG A 24 -13.39 9.45 -3.49
N GLU A 25 -14.54 9.35 -2.82
CA GLU A 25 -15.40 10.50 -2.51
C GLU A 25 -14.75 11.54 -1.59
N LYS A 26 -13.71 11.14 -0.85
CA LYS A 26 -13.06 11.95 0.19
C LYS A 26 -11.58 12.13 -0.08
N LYS A 27 -11.17 12.04 -1.35
CA LYS A 27 -9.77 12.02 -1.77
C LYS A 27 -8.98 13.20 -1.19
N ASP A 28 -9.56 14.39 -1.18
CA ASP A 28 -8.93 15.62 -0.65
C ASP A 28 -8.70 15.59 0.88
N ASN A 29 -9.39 14.69 1.59
CA ASN A 29 -9.23 14.51 3.03
C ASN A 29 -8.15 13.49 3.39
N LEU A 30 -7.66 12.67 2.44
CA LEU A 30 -6.58 11.73 2.73
C LEU A 30 -5.25 12.47 2.86
N ARG A 31 -4.57 12.27 3.99
CA ARG A 31 -3.29 12.93 4.31
C ARG A 31 -2.09 12.02 4.19
N ALA A 32 -2.27 10.74 4.45
CA ALA A 32 -1.20 9.75 4.48
C ALA A 32 -1.79 8.34 4.50
N ILE A 33 -0.95 7.35 4.23
CA ILE A 33 -1.20 5.95 4.56
C ILE A 33 -0.11 5.42 5.50
N LEU A 34 -0.52 4.80 6.60
CA LEU A 34 0.37 4.21 7.59
C LEU A 34 0.38 2.69 7.42
N ILE A 35 1.57 2.10 7.36
CA ILE A 35 1.75 0.66 7.17
C ILE A 35 2.41 0.07 8.42
N THR A 36 1.73 -0.90 9.02
CA THR A 36 2.17 -1.54 10.27
C THR A 36 3.36 -2.49 10.07
N HIS A 37 3.27 -3.39 9.09
CA HIS A 37 4.33 -4.35 8.77
C HIS A 37 4.28 -4.78 7.28
N GLY A 38 5.28 -5.56 6.87
CA GLY A 38 5.58 -5.82 5.45
C GLY A 38 4.95 -7.07 4.83
N HIS A 39 3.97 -7.72 5.46
CA HIS A 39 3.29 -8.85 4.82
C HIS A 39 2.39 -8.39 3.67
N LEU A 40 2.13 -9.29 2.71
CA LEU A 40 1.38 -8.97 1.48
C LEU A 40 -0.08 -8.60 1.75
N ASP A 41 -0.68 -9.15 2.80
CA ASP A 41 -1.98 -8.75 3.33
C ASP A 41 -1.96 -7.37 4.01
N HIS A 42 -0.81 -6.68 4.04
CA HIS A 42 -0.67 -5.29 4.50
C HIS A 42 -0.13 -4.33 3.45
N ILE A 43 0.69 -4.81 2.49
CA ILE A 43 1.33 -3.98 1.45
C ILE A 43 0.97 -4.36 0.01
N GLY A 44 0.26 -5.48 -0.20
CA GLY A 44 0.05 -6.07 -1.52
C GLY A 44 -0.74 -5.18 -2.47
N ALA A 45 -1.74 -4.47 -1.96
CA ALA A 45 -2.57 -3.55 -2.72
C ALA A 45 -1.99 -2.14 -2.82
N LEU A 46 -0.86 -1.85 -2.17
CA LEU A 46 -0.31 -0.49 -2.10
C LEU A 46 -0.03 0.15 -3.48
N PRO A 47 0.52 -0.55 -4.49
CA PRO A 47 0.71 0.05 -5.81
C PRO A 47 -0.62 0.45 -6.48
N HIS A 48 -1.67 -0.37 -6.31
CA HIS A 48 -3.00 -0.06 -6.84
C HIS A 48 -3.61 1.14 -6.13
N PHE A 49 -3.48 1.19 -4.80
CA PHE A 49 -3.93 2.33 -3.99
C PHE A 49 -3.26 3.64 -4.42
N LEU A 50 -1.93 3.63 -4.59
CA LEU A 50 -1.17 4.84 -4.94
C LEU A 50 -1.40 5.32 -6.39
N ARG A 51 -1.97 4.51 -7.28
CA ARG A 51 -2.44 4.99 -8.60
C ARG A 51 -3.66 5.90 -8.47
N GLU A 52 -4.49 5.67 -7.46
CA GLU A 52 -5.71 6.44 -7.23
C GLU A 52 -5.51 7.55 -6.20
N PHE A 53 -4.63 7.35 -5.22
CA PHE A 53 -4.43 8.24 -4.08
C PHE A 53 -2.96 8.63 -3.94
N ASP A 54 -2.62 9.85 -4.39
CA ASP A 54 -1.29 10.43 -4.22
C ASP A 54 -1.13 10.99 -2.81
N VAL A 55 -0.67 10.13 -1.89
CA VAL A 55 -0.46 10.47 -0.48
C VAL A 55 0.85 9.87 0.04
N PRO A 56 1.51 10.52 1.01
CA PRO A 56 2.73 9.99 1.61
C PRO A 56 2.49 8.67 2.35
N VAL A 57 3.45 7.74 2.22
CA VAL A 57 3.44 6.44 2.88
C VAL A 57 4.40 6.46 4.06
N TYR A 58 3.91 6.07 5.24
CA TYR A 58 4.70 5.95 6.45
C TYR A 58 4.86 4.48 6.84
N ALA A 59 6.09 4.04 7.08
CA ALA A 59 6.37 2.66 7.44
C ALA A 59 7.66 2.50 8.25
N THR A 60 7.77 1.39 8.97
CA THR A 60 9.02 1.00 9.65
C THR A 60 10.11 0.63 8.67
N ARG A 61 11.39 0.68 9.09
CA ARG A 61 12.55 0.49 8.19
C ARG A 61 12.47 -0.76 7.32
N LEU A 62 12.14 -1.92 7.91
CA LEU A 62 12.00 -3.17 7.16
C LEU A 62 10.83 -3.10 6.18
N THR A 63 9.68 -2.64 6.65
CA THR A 63 8.44 -2.50 5.86
C THR A 63 8.64 -1.56 4.67
N ARG A 64 9.30 -0.42 4.87
CA ARG A 64 9.69 0.51 3.80
C ARG A 64 10.55 -0.20 2.76
N GLY A 65 11.58 -0.93 3.16
CA GLY A 65 12.44 -1.64 2.20
C GLY A 65 11.65 -2.64 1.33
N LEU A 66 10.68 -3.34 1.91
CA LEU A 66 9.79 -4.24 1.17
C LEU A 66 8.85 -3.49 0.22
N ILE A 67 8.32 -2.34 0.66
CA ILE A 67 7.52 -1.43 -0.18
C ILE A 67 8.34 -0.92 -1.36
N GLU A 68 9.59 -0.49 -1.15
CA GLU A 68 10.48 0.01 -2.20
C GLU A 68 10.71 -1.02 -3.31
N VAL A 69 10.99 -2.27 -2.92
CA VAL A 69 11.17 -3.38 -3.88
C VAL A 69 9.90 -3.56 -4.73
N ARG A 70 8.71 -3.48 -4.13
CA ARG A 70 7.43 -3.63 -4.83
C ARG A 70 7.13 -2.45 -5.75
N LEU A 71 7.27 -1.21 -5.26
CA LEU A 71 7.05 0.00 -6.06
C LEU A 71 8.05 0.12 -7.21
N LYS A 72 9.29 -0.36 -7.04
CA LYS A 72 10.29 -0.42 -8.10
C LYS A 72 9.87 -1.35 -9.24
N ARG A 73 9.27 -2.51 -8.93
CA ARG A 73 8.73 -3.45 -9.95
C ARG A 73 7.62 -2.81 -10.77
N GLU A 74 6.78 -2.02 -10.12
CA GLU A 74 5.66 -1.31 -10.74
C GLU A 74 6.05 0.04 -11.35
N ARG A 75 7.34 0.43 -11.29
CA ARG A 75 7.88 1.72 -11.79
C ARG A 75 7.26 2.97 -11.12
N MET A 76 6.85 2.84 -9.86
CA MET A 76 6.20 3.91 -9.09
C MET A 76 7.08 4.48 -7.97
N LEU A 77 8.26 3.90 -7.72
CA LEU A 77 9.12 4.28 -6.59
C LEU A 77 9.47 5.78 -6.59
N GLU A 78 9.92 6.30 -7.73
CA GLU A 78 10.33 7.72 -7.87
C GLU A 78 9.17 8.71 -7.73
N GLN A 79 7.93 8.23 -7.87
CA GLN A 79 6.71 9.06 -7.83
C GLN A 79 6.05 9.02 -6.45
N THR A 80 6.54 8.18 -5.54
CA THR A 80 5.91 7.95 -4.23
C THR A 80 6.74 8.58 -3.12
N THR A 81 6.10 9.39 -2.28
CA THR A 81 6.74 9.92 -1.08
C THR A 81 6.74 8.85 0.02
N LEU A 82 7.93 8.35 0.39
CA LEU A 82 8.10 7.35 1.45
C LEU A 82 8.79 7.95 2.68
N HIS A 83 8.17 7.82 3.84
CA HIS A 83 8.73 8.18 5.14
C HIS A 83 9.03 6.95 5.98
N THR A 84 10.23 6.93 6.57
CA THR A 84 10.60 5.90 7.55
C THR A 84 10.24 6.39 8.95
N TYR A 85 9.63 5.54 9.75
CA TYR A 85 9.27 5.85 11.13
C TYR A 85 9.65 4.70 12.07
N ALA A 86 10.02 5.02 13.30
CA ALA A 86 10.36 4.09 14.37
C ALA A 86 9.55 4.40 15.63
N ALA A 87 9.42 3.42 16.52
CA ALA A 87 8.77 3.64 17.81
C ALA A 87 9.55 4.71 18.59
N GLY A 88 8.85 5.78 18.99
CA GLY A 88 9.45 6.91 19.71
C GLY A 88 9.95 8.06 18.83
N ASP A 89 9.77 8.00 17.52
CA ASP A 89 9.96 9.16 16.65
C ASP A 89 8.93 10.26 17.00
N ALA A 90 9.32 11.53 16.93
CA ALA A 90 8.50 12.68 17.36
C ALA A 90 7.54 13.17 16.27
#